data_AF-A0A531LME2-F1
#
_entry.id   AF-A0A531LME2-F1
#
_cell.length_a   1.000
_cell.length_b   1.000
_cell.length_c   1.000
_cell.angle_alpha   90.00
_cell.angle_beta   90.00
_cell.angle_gamma   90.00
#
_symmetry.space_group_name_H-M   'P 1'
#
loop_
_entity.id
_entity.type
_entity.pdbx_description
1 polymer ?
#
loop_
_entity_poly.entity_id
_entity_poly.type
_entity_poly.pdbx_seq_one_letter_code
_entity_poly.pdbx_strand_id
1 'polypeptide(L)'
;TEKDRKDLDAVLATGVDWVALSFVQRPEDLAEARKIARGRALIMAKIEKPQAVARLAEIIELSDALMVARGDLGVEMPLEAVPGIQKQITRAARRAGKPV
;
A
#
# COMPACT_ATOMS: atom_id res chain seq x y z
N THR A 1 12.03 -2.77 6.99
CA THR A 1 13.13 -3.23 7.87
C THR A 1 14.31 -3.73 7.03
N GLU A 2 15.47 -4.04 7.62
CA GLU A 2 16.59 -4.63 6.84
C GLU A 2 16.19 -5.95 6.18
N LYS A 3 15.42 -6.78 6.88
CA LYS A 3 14.83 -8.01 6.34
C LYS A 3 13.97 -7.71 5.11
N ASP A 4 13.00 -6.79 5.22
CA ASP A 4 12.09 -6.48 4.11
C ASP A 4 12.84 -5.98 2.87
N ARG A 5 13.96 -5.26 3.05
CA ARG A 5 14.80 -4.83 1.92
C ARG A 5 15.48 -6.01 1.21
N LYS A 6 16.01 -6.97 1.98
CA LYS A 6 16.62 -8.19 1.43
C LYS A 6 15.58 -9.06 0.74
N ASP A 7 14.42 -9.25 1.37
CA ASP A 7 13.31 -10.02 0.83
C ASP A 7 12.77 -9.36 -0.46
N LEU A 8 12.66 -8.03 -0.47
CA LEU A 8 12.27 -7.26 -1.65
C LEU A 8 13.27 -7.44 -2.80
N ASP A 9 14.56 -7.27 -2.57
CA ASP A 9 15.55 -7.47 -3.63
C ASP A 9 15.58 -8.91 -4.15
N ALA A 10 15.40 -9.91 -3.28
CA ALA A 10 15.34 -11.31 -3.66
C ALA A 10 14.10 -11.61 -4.52
N VAL A 11 12.92 -11.14 -4.13
CA VAL A 11 11.69 -11.39 -4.91
C VAL A 11 11.70 -10.63 -6.23
N LEU A 12 12.30 -9.44 -6.30
CA LEU A 12 12.44 -8.71 -7.56
C LEU A 12 13.36 -9.44 -8.55
N ALA A 13 14.31 -10.25 -8.07
CA ALA A 13 15.17 -11.04 -8.94
C ALA A 13 14.43 -12.22 -9.62
N THR A 14 13.25 -12.60 -9.13
CA THR A 14 12.44 -13.67 -9.75
C THR A 14 11.56 -13.17 -10.89
N GLY A 15 11.52 -11.85 -11.14
CA GLY A 15 10.72 -11.25 -12.21
C GLY A 15 9.23 -11.13 -11.89
N VAL A 16 8.87 -10.95 -10.61
CA VAL A 16 7.47 -10.70 -10.22
C VAL A 16 6.94 -9.39 -10.82
N ASP A 17 5.68 -9.41 -11.25
CA ASP A 17 5.01 -8.22 -11.78
C ASP A 17 4.59 -7.23 -10.68
N TRP A 18 4.26 -7.77 -9.50
CA TRP A 18 3.67 -7.00 -8.39
C TRP A 18 4.33 -7.32 -7.05
N VAL A 19 4.49 -6.28 -6.24
CA VAL A 19 4.85 -6.36 -4.83
C VAL A 19 3.78 -5.65 -4.01
N ALA A 20 3.18 -6.37 -3.05
CA ALA A 20 2.25 -5.78 -2.09
C ALA A 20 2.99 -5.38 -0.81
N LEU A 21 3.09 -4.07 -0.55
CA LEU A 21 3.77 -3.54 0.62
C LEU A 21 2.80 -3.50 1.81
N SER A 22 3.12 -4.27 2.86
CA SER A 22 2.32 -4.34 4.09
C SER A 22 2.65 -3.21 5.06
N PHE A 23 1.71 -2.89 5.94
CA PHE A 23 1.82 -1.90 7.01
C PHE A 23 2.33 -0.53 6.57
N VAL A 24 1.96 -0.12 5.35
CA VAL A 24 2.23 1.24 4.87
C VAL A 24 1.57 2.21 5.84
N GLN A 25 2.34 3.18 6.31
CA GLN A 25 1.85 4.24 7.21
C GLN A 25 2.09 5.61 6.61
N ARG A 26 3.11 5.74 5.76
CA ARG A 26 3.54 7.01 5.22
C ARG A 26 4.01 6.86 3.76
N PRO A 27 3.88 7.90 2.90
CA PRO A 27 4.38 7.88 1.53
C PRO A 27 5.87 7.54 1.41
N GLU A 28 6.68 7.85 2.43
CA GLU A 28 8.11 7.55 2.42
C GLU A 28 8.39 6.03 2.38
N ASP A 29 7.49 5.22 2.95
CA ASP A 29 7.59 3.76 2.94
C ASP A 29 7.49 3.25 1.47
N LEU A 30 6.64 3.87 0.66
CA LEU A 30 6.50 3.58 -0.77
C LEU A 30 7.66 4.12 -1.60
N ALA A 31 8.15 5.32 -1.28
CA ALA A 31 9.28 5.92 -1.97
C ALA A 31 10.55 5.05 -1.82
N GLU A 32 10.76 4.49 -0.63
CA GLU A 32 11.83 3.55 -0.36
C GLU A 32 11.67 2.26 -1.18
N ALA A 33 10.48 1.66 -1.16
CA ALA A 33 10.19 0.44 -1.93
C ALA A 33 10.39 0.67 -3.44
N ARG A 34 9.95 1.80 -3.98
CA ARG A 34 10.18 2.18 -5.39
C ARG A 34 11.66 2.31 -5.73
N LYS A 35 12.45 2.92 -4.85
CA LYS A 35 13.90 3.07 -5.04
C LYS A 35 14.61 1.72 -5.13
N ILE A 36 14.15 0.73 -4.37
CA ILE A 36 14.68 -0.64 -4.41
C ILE A 36 14.15 -1.38 -5.65
N ALA A 37 12.86 -1.26 -5.93
CA ALA A 37 12.22 -1.88 -7.10
C ALA A 37 12.84 -1.45 -8.43
N ARG A 38 13.18 -0.15 -8.56
CA ARG A 38 13.75 0.43 -9.80
C ARG A 38 12.92 0.09 -11.05
N GLY A 39 11.60 0.07 -10.91
CA GLY A 39 10.67 -0.26 -11.99
C GLY A 39 10.61 -1.73 -12.39
N ARG A 40 11.28 -2.64 -11.67
CA ARG A 40 11.24 -4.09 -11.94
C ARG A 40 9.88 -4.73 -11.62
N ALA A 41 9.09 -4.10 -10.75
CA ALA A 41 7.75 -4.54 -10.37
C ALA A 41 6.87 -3.33 -10.01
N LEU A 42 5.56 -3.49 -10.13
CA LEU A 42 4.55 -2.54 -9.68
C LEU A 42 4.32 -2.68 -8.17
N ILE A 43 4.06 -1.56 -7.49
CA ILE A 43 3.89 -1.54 -6.05
C ILE A 43 2.43 -1.28 -5.66
N MET A 44 1.87 -2.23 -4.93
CA MET A 44 0.54 -2.16 -4.33
C MET A 44 0.66 -1.80 -2.84
N ALA A 45 0.05 -0.69 -2.42
CA ALA A 45 0.00 -0.31 -1.01
C ALA A 45 -1.14 -1.01 -0.29
N LYS A 46 -0.84 -1.78 0.75
CA LYS A 46 -1.86 -2.34 1.64
C LYS A 46 -2.22 -1.32 2.71
N ILE A 47 -3.48 -0.86 2.69
CA ILE A 47 -4.00 0.11 3.64
C ILE A 47 -4.53 -0.63 4.87
N GLU A 48 -3.71 -0.65 5.91
CA GLU A 48 -3.91 -1.44 7.14
C GLU A 48 -3.89 -0.55 8.39
N LYS A 49 -3.22 0.60 8.31
CA LYS A 49 -2.93 1.46 9.46
C LYS A 49 -3.70 2.78 9.37
N PRO A 50 -4.21 3.31 10.51
CA PRO A 50 -4.92 4.60 10.54
C PRO A 50 -4.10 5.75 9.94
N GLN A 51 -2.78 5.72 10.11
CA GLN A 51 -1.84 6.70 9.57
C GLN A 51 -1.89 6.75 8.04
N ALA A 52 -2.03 5.60 7.38
CA ALA A 52 -2.16 5.55 5.92
C ALA A 52 -3.52 6.08 5.45
N VAL A 53 -4.60 5.88 6.22
CA VAL A 53 -5.90 6.49 5.92
C VAL A 53 -5.82 8.02 6.01
N ALA A 54 -5.10 8.54 7.01
CA ALA A 54 -4.91 9.99 7.19
C ALA A 54 -4.08 10.63 6.06
N ARG A 55 -3.09 9.89 5.52
CA ARG A 55 -2.20 10.35 4.42
C ARG A 55 -2.54 9.69 3.08
N LEU A 56 -3.80 9.32 2.87
CA LEU A 56 -4.22 8.48 1.75
C LEU A 56 -3.89 9.08 0.37
N ALA A 57 -4.05 10.39 0.20
CA ALA A 57 -3.78 11.05 -1.09
C ALA A 57 -2.31 10.90 -1.53
N GLU A 58 -1.38 11.19 -0.62
CA GLU A 58 0.07 11.07 -0.86
C GLU A 58 0.47 9.60 -1.14
N ILE A 59 -0.16 8.67 -0.42
CA ILE A 59 0.06 7.22 -0.63
C ILE A 59 -0.44 6.79 -2.01
N ILE A 60 -1.62 7.26 -2.44
CA ILE A 60 -2.18 6.96 -3.77
C ILE A 60 -1.27 7.48 -4.88
N GLU A 61 -0.74 8.70 -4.75
CA GLU A 61 0.17 9.28 -5.75
C GLU A 61 1.42 8.41 -5.96
N LEU A 62 1.98 7.86 -4.88
CA LEU A 62 3.16 7.01 -4.94
C LEU A 62 2.85 5.53 -5.18
N SER A 63 1.58 5.12 -5.28
CA SER A 63 1.22 3.71 -5.48
C SER A 63 0.86 3.41 -6.93
N ASP A 64 1.11 2.17 -7.38
CA ASP A 64 0.60 1.68 -8.67
C ASP A 64 -0.82 1.11 -8.50
N ALA A 65 -1.10 0.52 -7.34
CA ALA A 65 -2.42 0.06 -6.92
C ALA A 65 -2.59 0.15 -5.40
N LEU A 66 -3.82 -0.05 -4.92
CA LEU A 66 -4.13 -0.14 -3.50
C LEU A 66 -4.77 -1.49 -3.17
N MET A 67 -4.64 -1.92 -1.92
CA MET A 67 -5.39 -3.03 -1.34
C MET A 67 -6.01 -2.56 -0.03
N VAL A 68 -7.33 -2.74 0.11
CA VAL A 68 -8.01 -2.50 1.38
C VAL A 68 -7.91 -3.76 2.24
N ALA A 69 -6.92 -3.80 3.12
CA ALA A 69 -6.66 -4.94 3.99
C ALA A 69 -7.52 -4.85 5.27
N ARG A 70 -8.81 -5.17 5.10
CA ARG A 70 -9.86 -5.01 6.12
C ARG A 70 -9.62 -5.79 7.42
N GLY A 71 -8.90 -6.92 7.34
CA GLY A 71 -8.55 -7.72 8.52
C GLY A 71 -7.71 -6.91 9.49
N ASP A 72 -6.51 -6.51 9.06
CA ASP A 72 -5.61 -5.67 9.85
C ASP A 72 -6.23 -4.30 10.16
N LEU A 73 -6.90 -3.68 9.20
CA LEU A 73 -7.55 -2.38 9.42
C LEU A 73 -8.63 -2.44 10.50
N GLY A 74 -9.36 -3.55 10.62
CA GLY A 74 -10.37 -3.78 11.67
C GLY A 74 -9.78 -4.16 13.03
N VAL A 75 -8.49 -4.53 13.09
CA VAL A 75 -7.75 -4.64 14.35
C VAL A 75 -7.33 -3.26 14.85
N GLU A 76 -6.99 -2.34 13.94
CA GLU A 76 -6.43 -1.03 14.26
C GLU A 76 -7.48 0.09 14.39
N MET A 77 -8.69 -0.13 13.88
CA MET A 77 -9.78 0.85 13.86
C MET A 77 -11.11 0.21 14.30
N PRO A 78 -12.08 0.99 14.80
CA PRO A 78 -13.41 0.46 15.12
C PRO A 78 -14.01 -0.28 13.92
N LEU A 79 -14.44 -1.52 14.14
CA LEU A 79 -14.85 -2.44 13.08
C LEU A 79 -16.03 -1.87 12.26
N GLU A 80 -16.94 -1.16 12.93
CA GLU A 80 -18.08 -0.49 12.34
C GLU A 80 -17.68 0.67 11.39
N ALA A 81 -16.50 1.25 11.57
CA ALA A 81 -15.99 2.30 10.70
C ALA A 81 -15.34 1.76 9.41
N VAL A 82 -14.85 0.51 9.43
CA VAL A 82 -14.11 -0.12 8.31
C VAL A 82 -14.89 -0.08 6.98
N PRO A 83 -16.20 -0.39 6.91
CA PRO A 83 -16.95 -0.28 5.65
C PRO A 83 -16.98 1.14 5.07
N GLY A 84 -17.02 2.16 5.93
CA GLY A 84 -16.98 3.57 5.53
C GLY A 84 -15.61 3.94 4.94
N ILE A 85 -14.54 3.54 5.64
CA ILE A 85 -13.15 3.77 5.23
C ILE A 85 -12.83 3.03 3.93
N GLN A 86 -13.27 1.78 3.77
CA GLN A 86 -13.14 1.04 2.52
C GLN A 86 -13.74 1.82 1.34
N LYS A 87 -14.96 2.34 1.49
CA LYS A 87 -15.60 3.15 0.45
C LYS A 87 -14.84 4.44 0.16
N GLN A 88 -14.21 5.05 1.17
CA GLN A 88 -13.34 6.22 0.98
C GLN A 88 -12.11 5.85 0.15
N ILE A 89 -11.40 4.78 0.51
CA ILE A 89 -10.20 4.30 -0.19
C ILE A 89 -10.53 3.94 -1.63
N THR A 90 -11.56 3.12 -1.86
CA THR A 90 -11.97 2.70 -3.20
C THR A 90 -12.35 3.90 -4.08
N ARG A 91 -13.06 4.91 -3.53
CA ARG A 91 -13.42 6.12 -4.29
C ARG A 91 -12.21 6.98 -4.63
N ALA A 92 -11.28 7.16 -3.69
CA ALA A 92 -10.06 7.93 -3.90
C ALA A 92 -9.15 7.28 -4.96
N ALA A 93 -8.94 5.97 -4.87
CA ALA A 93 -8.16 5.21 -5.83
C ALA A 93 -8.76 5.29 -7.25
N ARG A 94 -10.08 5.09 -7.38
CA ARG A 94 -10.80 5.23 -8.66
C ARG A 94 -10.67 6.63 -9.26
N ARG A 95 -10.75 7.68 -8.43
CA ARG A 95 -10.57 9.07 -8.88
C ARG A 95 -9.15 9.31 -9.43
N ALA A 96 -8.15 8.67 -8.85
CA ALA A 96 -6.76 8.73 -9.30
C ALA A 96 -6.44 7.75 -10.44
N GLY A 97 -7.41 6.98 -10.94
CA GLY A 97 -7.19 5.98 -11.98
C GLY A 97 -6.33 4.79 -11.52
N LYS A 98 -6.29 4.49 -10.22
CA LYS A 98 -5.50 3.40 -9.65
C LYS A 98 -6.39 2.18 -9.37
N PRO A 99 -5.95 0.96 -9.74
CA PRO A 99 -6.61 -0.29 -9.32
C PRO A 99 -6.69 -0.40 -7.79
N VAL A 100 -7.79 -0.97 -7.29
CA VAL A 100 -8.12 -1.11 -5.86
C VAL A 100 -9.08 -2.26 -5.59
#